data_AF-A0A849BM51-F1
#
_entry.id   AF-A0A849BM51-F1
#
_cell.length_a   1.000
_cell.length_b   1.000
_cell.length_c   1.000
_cell.angle_alpha   90.00
_cell.angle_beta   90.00
_cell.angle_gamma   90.00
#
_symmetry.space_group_name_H-M   'P 1'
#
loop_
_entity.id
_entity.type
_entity.pdbx_description
1 polymer ?
#
loop_
_entity_poly.entity_id
_entity_poly.type
_entity_poly.pdbx_seq_one_letter_code
_entity_poly.pdbx_strand_id
1 'polypeptide(L)'
;MCPGWVARRTSRHRPPGSRSAPRAETSSEEPAVATETSTRSVVPQGTLYRGREGMWSWVAHRITGLLIFVFLLVHVLDTSLVRVAPEAYNAVIETYKNPVVGLGEAGLVGAVLFHAFNGIRVMLVDFWSQGPRFHRQMLWAVGALWVLLMVPFLVRHLSNVFGG
;
A
#
# COMPACT_ATOMS: atom_id res chain seq x y z
N MET A 1 42.13 -9.98 -2.70
CA MET A 1 42.89 -11.05 -3.37
C MET A 1 42.16 -12.37 -3.11
N CYS A 2 41.53 -12.97 -4.13
CA CYS A 2 40.83 -14.25 -4.06
C CYS A 2 41.75 -15.38 -4.54
N PRO A 3 41.60 -16.59 -3.98
CA PRO A 3 41.51 -17.82 -4.78
C PRO A 3 40.34 -18.69 -4.26
N GLY A 4 39.62 -19.49 -5.02
CA GLY A 4 39.85 -20.14 -6.30
C GLY A 4 39.05 -21.44 -6.24
N TRP A 5 38.01 -21.54 -7.07
CA TRP A 5 37.10 -22.68 -7.18
C TRP A 5 37.82 -23.94 -7.68
N VAL A 6 37.58 -25.11 -7.07
CA VAL A 6 37.82 -26.42 -7.70
C VAL A 6 36.62 -27.33 -7.46
N ALA A 7 35.86 -27.57 -8.53
CA ALA A 7 34.75 -28.50 -8.61
C ALA A 7 35.24 -29.96 -8.56
N ARG A 8 34.65 -30.79 -7.69
CA ARG A 8 34.85 -32.24 -7.69
C ARG A 8 33.63 -32.94 -8.30
N ARG A 9 33.72 -33.20 -9.61
CA ARG A 9 32.76 -33.98 -10.38
C ARG A 9 33.08 -35.46 -10.16
N THR A 10 32.26 -36.19 -9.40
CA THR A 10 32.44 -37.62 -9.16
C THR A 10 32.05 -38.42 -10.40
N SER A 11 33.04 -39.02 -11.04
CA SER A 11 32.86 -40.03 -12.09
C SER A 11 32.31 -41.32 -11.49
N ARG A 12 31.26 -41.88 -12.09
CA ARG A 12 30.87 -43.28 -11.89
C ARG A 12 31.00 -44.00 -13.23
N HIS A 13 31.79 -45.08 -13.20
CA HIS A 13 32.13 -45.98 -14.29
C HIS A 13 30.93 -46.77 -14.84
N ARG A 14 30.98 -47.11 -16.14
CA ARG A 14 30.17 -48.18 -16.77
C ARG A 14 31.08 -48.95 -17.79
N PRO A 15 30.96 -50.30 -17.90
CA PRO A 15 32.02 -51.19 -18.41
C PRO A 15 32.00 -51.41 -19.96
N PRO A 16 32.95 -52.18 -20.55
CA PRO A 16 33.25 -52.12 -21.97
C PRO A 16 32.58 -53.19 -22.85
N GLY A 17 32.28 -52.81 -24.09
CA GLY A 17 32.43 -53.63 -25.31
C GLY A 17 31.33 -54.65 -25.67
N SER A 18 30.62 -54.43 -26.78
CA SER A 18 30.89 -55.11 -28.07
C SER A 18 29.77 -54.94 -29.11
N ARG A 19 30.20 -54.61 -30.34
CA ARG A 19 29.75 -55.11 -31.66
C ARG A 19 28.33 -54.80 -32.21
N SER A 20 28.35 -53.98 -33.28
CA SER A 20 27.70 -54.14 -34.60
C SER A 20 26.19 -54.39 -34.72
N ALA A 21 25.51 -53.46 -35.40
CA ALA A 21 24.22 -53.68 -36.06
C ALA A 21 24.33 -54.72 -37.19
N PRO A 22 23.22 -55.41 -37.54
CA PRO A 22 22.44 -54.95 -38.70
C PRO A 22 20.90 -55.11 -38.56
N ARG A 23 20.23 -54.45 -39.50
CA ARG A 23 18.79 -54.20 -39.70
C ARG A 23 17.99 -55.45 -40.09
N ALA A 24 16.80 -55.65 -39.52
CA ALA A 24 15.70 -56.40 -40.11
C ALA A 24 14.34 -55.87 -39.57
N GLU A 25 13.40 -55.67 -40.48
CA GLU A 25 12.07 -55.09 -40.28
C GLU A 25 11.18 -55.92 -39.34
N THR A 26 10.40 -55.25 -38.50
CA THR A 26 9.07 -55.73 -38.10
C THR A 26 8.17 -54.52 -37.81
N SER A 27 7.02 -54.57 -38.46
CA SER A 27 5.90 -53.65 -38.43
C SER A 27 5.29 -53.49 -37.04
N SER A 28 4.59 -52.37 -36.86
CA SER A 28 3.47 -52.13 -35.92
C SER A 28 3.77 -51.37 -34.62
N GLU A 29 2.91 -50.37 -34.40
CA GLU A 29 2.68 -49.53 -33.21
C GLU A 29 3.61 -48.34 -32.96
N GLU A 30 3.30 -47.26 -33.69
CA GLU A 30 3.43 -45.89 -33.20
C GLU A 30 2.63 -45.74 -31.89
N PRO A 31 3.24 -45.37 -30.74
CA PRO A 31 2.45 -44.99 -29.60
C PRO A 31 1.90 -43.61 -29.92
N ALA A 32 0.60 -43.54 -30.21
CA ALA A 32 -0.15 -42.31 -30.20
C ALA A 32 0.10 -41.63 -28.84
N VAL A 33 0.93 -40.60 -28.84
CA VAL A 33 1.12 -39.71 -27.68
C VAL A 33 -0.20 -38.97 -27.53
N ALA A 34 -1.10 -39.57 -26.75
CA ALA A 34 -2.30 -38.94 -26.27
C ALA A 34 -1.86 -37.68 -25.51
N THR A 35 -1.90 -36.55 -26.21
CA THR A 35 -1.75 -35.24 -25.61
C THR A 35 -3.05 -35.01 -24.84
N GLU A 36 -3.07 -35.43 -23.57
CA GLU A 36 -4.10 -35.03 -22.64
C GLU A 36 -4.10 -33.49 -22.60
N THR A 37 -5.05 -32.88 -23.30
CA THR A 37 -5.37 -31.47 -23.14
C THR A 37 -5.98 -31.34 -21.74
N SER A 38 -5.11 -31.19 -20.74
CA SER A 38 -5.50 -30.81 -19.40
C SER A 38 -6.04 -29.39 -19.47
N THR A 39 -7.36 -29.27 -19.70
CA THR A 39 -8.08 -28.02 -19.55
C THR A 39 -8.05 -27.67 -18.07
N ARG A 40 -6.98 -27.00 -17.65
CA ARG A 40 -6.86 -26.43 -16.31
C ARG A 40 -7.96 -25.40 -16.17
N SER A 41 -9.05 -25.79 -15.52
CA SER A 41 -10.11 -24.87 -15.13
C SER A 41 -9.50 -23.81 -14.22
N VAL A 42 -9.29 -22.62 -14.78
CA VAL A 42 -8.98 -21.43 -13.99
C VAL A 42 -10.27 -21.08 -13.28
N VAL A 43 -10.46 -21.64 -12.09
CA VAL A 43 -11.50 -21.18 -11.16
C VAL A 43 -11.17 -19.72 -10.89
N PRO A 44 -12.02 -18.75 -11.30
CA PRO A 44 -11.79 -17.37 -10.97
C PRO A 44 -11.93 -17.27 -9.45
N GLN A 45 -10.82 -17.09 -8.73
CA GLN A 45 -10.88 -16.78 -7.31
C GLN A 45 -11.41 -15.36 -7.12
N GLY A 46 -12.72 -15.21 -7.30
CA GLY A 46 -13.50 -14.10 -6.77
C GLY A 46 -13.70 -14.30 -5.28
N THR A 47 -12.61 -14.30 -4.50
CA THR A 47 -12.71 -14.13 -3.05
C THR A 47 -12.50 -12.64 -2.79
N LEU A 48 -13.57 -11.93 -2.47
CA LEU A 48 -13.51 -10.56 -1.99
C LEU A 48 -12.43 -10.49 -0.91
N TYR A 49 -11.29 -9.86 -1.21
CA TYR A 49 -10.15 -9.77 -0.30
C TYR A 49 -10.67 -9.12 0.98
N ARG A 50 -10.78 -9.90 2.06
CA ARG A 50 -11.07 -9.36 3.39
C ARG A 50 -9.83 -8.61 3.82
N GLY A 51 -9.73 -7.37 3.36
CA GLY A 51 -8.65 -6.44 3.67
C GLY A 51 -8.43 -6.43 5.16
N ARG A 52 -7.35 -7.07 5.60
CA ARG A 52 -6.88 -6.98 6.98
C ARG A 52 -6.76 -5.49 7.34
N GLU A 53 -6.89 -5.15 8.62
CA GLU A 53 -6.78 -3.77 9.16
C GLU A 53 -5.64 -2.95 8.51
N GLY A 54 -4.52 -3.61 8.16
CA GLY A 54 -3.40 -3.02 7.42
C GLY A 54 -3.72 -2.50 6.02
N MET A 55 -4.54 -3.18 5.22
CA MET A 55 -4.89 -2.73 3.86
C MET A 55 -5.69 -1.43 3.89
N TRP A 56 -6.67 -1.34 4.79
CA TRP A 56 -7.46 -0.12 4.97
C TRP A 56 -6.60 1.04 5.45
N SER A 57 -5.65 0.80 6.37
CA SER A 57 -4.70 1.83 6.81
C SER A 57 -3.83 2.36 5.67
N TRP A 58 -3.48 1.51 4.70
CA TRP A 58 -2.72 1.91 3.51
C TRP A 58 -3.57 2.74 2.54
N VAL A 59 -4.81 2.32 2.27
CA VAL A 59 -5.74 3.09 1.43
C VAL A 59 -5.97 4.47 2.04
N ALA A 60 -6.29 4.51 3.34
CA ALA A 60 -6.53 5.75 4.06
C ALA A 60 -5.31 6.69 4.02
N HIS A 61 -4.09 6.16 4.12
CA HIS A 61 -2.87 6.98 4.08
C HIS A 61 -2.68 7.67 2.74
N ARG A 62 -3.00 6.98 1.64
CA ARG A 62 -2.95 7.55 0.29
C ARG A 62 -4.02 8.61 0.07
N ILE A 63 -5.26 8.31 0.47
CA ILE A 63 -6.38 9.25 0.34
C ILE A 63 -6.08 10.52 1.14
N THR A 64 -5.67 10.39 2.40
CA THR A 64 -5.31 11.55 3.24
C THR A 64 -4.13 12.33 2.65
N GLY A 65 -3.11 11.65 2.12
CA GLY A 65 -1.99 12.32 1.45
C GLY A 65 -2.42 13.14 0.23
N LEU A 66 -3.34 12.59 -0.59
CA LEU A 66 -3.90 13.32 -1.73
C LEU A 66 -4.74 14.52 -1.30
N LEU A 67 -5.59 14.36 -0.29
CA LEU A 67 -6.40 15.45 0.27
C LEU A 67 -5.51 16.59 0.80
N ILE A 68 -4.46 16.25 1.54
CA ILE A 68 -3.50 17.24 2.07
C ILE A 68 -2.75 17.92 0.93
N PHE A 69 -2.32 17.18 -0.09
CA PHE A 69 -1.62 17.76 -1.24
C PHE A 69 -2.49 18.79 -1.98
N VAL A 70 -3.75 18.45 -2.28
CA VAL A 70 -4.69 19.37 -2.92
C VAL A 70 -5.00 20.56 -2.02
N PHE A 71 -5.20 20.32 -0.72
CA PHE A 71 -5.38 21.39 0.27
C PHE A 71 -4.18 22.35 0.25
N LEU A 72 -2.95 21.83 0.29
CA LEU A 72 -1.74 22.66 0.28
C LEU A 72 -1.62 23.48 -1.00
N LEU A 73 -2.02 22.95 -2.15
CA LEU A 73 -2.04 23.70 -3.41
C LEU A 73 -2.99 24.90 -3.30
N VAL A 74 -4.26 24.67 -2.96
CA VAL A 74 -5.28 25.72 -2.81
C VAL A 74 -4.88 26.71 -1.70
N HIS A 75 -4.36 26.21 -0.59
CA HIS A 75 -3.93 26.99 0.56
C HIS A 75 -2.82 28.00 0.20
N VAL A 76 -1.83 27.58 -0.59
CA VAL A 76 -0.77 28.50 -1.05
C VAL A 76 -1.33 29.56 -2.00
N LEU A 77 -2.27 29.21 -2.88
CA LEU A 77 -2.93 30.18 -3.76
C LEU A 77 -3.72 31.21 -2.96
N ASP A 78 -4.55 30.77 -2.02
CA ASP A 78 -5.41 31.64 -1.22
C ASP A 78 -4.60 32.57 -0.29
N THR A 79 -3.54 32.05 0.34
CA THR A 79 -2.64 32.88 1.15
C THR A 79 -1.84 33.87 0.32
N SER A 80 -1.56 33.56 -0.95
CA SER A 80 -0.87 34.50 -1.85
C SER A 80 -1.74 35.71 -2.23
N LEU A 81 -3.08 35.56 -2.27
CA LEU A 81 -4.01 36.66 -2.61
C LEU A 81 -3.90 37.85 -1.65
N VAL A 82 -3.54 37.61 -0.39
CA VAL A 82 -3.31 38.67 0.62
C VAL A 82 -2.27 39.68 0.13
N ARG A 83 -1.29 39.25 -0.67
CA ARG A 83 -0.22 40.12 -1.17
C ARG A 83 -0.53 40.78 -2.51
N VAL A 84 -1.52 40.29 -3.25
CA VAL A 84 -1.80 40.71 -4.65
C VAL A 84 -3.07 41.54 -4.76
N ALA A 85 -4.15 41.18 -4.04
CA ALA A 85 -5.44 41.85 -4.12
C ALA A 85 -6.20 41.75 -2.77
N PRO A 86 -5.98 42.70 -1.84
CA PRO A 86 -6.59 42.68 -0.50
C PRO A 86 -8.12 42.74 -0.53
N GLU A 87 -8.70 43.44 -1.51
CA GLU A 87 -10.16 43.54 -1.66
C GLU A 87 -10.79 42.20 -2.08
N ALA A 88 -10.11 41.45 -2.97
CA ALA A 88 -10.55 40.11 -3.38
C ALA A 88 -10.46 39.10 -2.23
N TYR A 89 -9.48 39.24 -1.33
CA TYR A 89 -9.34 38.41 -0.14
C TYR A 89 -10.54 38.57 0.81
N ASN A 90 -10.98 39.81 1.05
CA ASN A 90 -12.09 40.08 1.96
C ASN A 90 -13.41 39.45 1.48
N ALA A 91 -13.67 39.47 0.18
CA ALA A 91 -14.86 38.82 -0.40
C ALA A 91 -14.80 37.29 -0.26
N VAL A 92 -13.62 36.68 -0.46
CA VAL A 92 -13.43 35.22 -0.36
C VAL A 92 -13.53 34.73 1.09
N ILE A 93 -13.01 35.50 2.05
CA ILE A 93 -13.03 35.10 3.47
C ILE A 93 -14.45 35.06 4.04
N GLU A 94 -15.35 35.90 3.53
CA GLU A 94 -16.75 35.92 3.96
C GLU A 94 -17.47 34.63 3.55
N THR A 95 -17.20 34.12 2.34
CA THR A 95 -17.72 32.84 1.87
C THR A 95 -17.26 31.62 2.68
N TYR A 96 -16.12 31.70 3.37
CA TYR A 96 -15.61 30.61 4.20
C TYR A 96 -16.26 30.50 5.58
N LYS A 97 -17.02 31.50 6.02
CA LYS A 97 -17.70 31.51 7.32
C LYS A 97 -19.03 30.76 7.28
N ASN A 98 -18.98 29.45 7.07
CA ASN A 98 -20.16 28.61 7.14
C ASN A 98 -19.88 27.25 7.80
N PRO A 99 -20.90 26.58 8.36
CA PRO A 99 -20.72 25.32 9.07
C PRO A 99 -20.16 24.18 8.19
N VAL A 100 -20.37 24.22 6.87
CA VAL A 100 -19.84 23.22 5.94
C VAL A 100 -18.32 23.31 5.88
N VAL A 101 -17.76 24.52 5.81
CA VAL A 101 -16.32 24.75 5.88
C VAL A 101 -15.77 24.35 7.25
N GLY A 102 -16.50 24.65 8.33
CA GLY A 102 -16.12 24.19 9.68
C GLY A 102 -16.03 22.65 9.80
N LEU A 103 -16.93 21.90 9.15
CA LEU A 103 -16.84 20.44 9.05
C LEU A 103 -15.65 20.01 8.17
N GLY A 104 -15.38 20.74 7.09
CA GLY A 104 -14.21 20.54 6.23
C GLY A 104 -12.88 20.70 6.97
N GLU A 105 -12.77 21.72 7.82
CA GLU A 105 -11.61 21.95 8.70
C GLU A 105 -11.41 20.78 9.67
N ALA A 106 -12.50 20.28 10.27
CA ALA A 106 -12.43 19.12 11.15
C ALA A 106 -11.93 17.86 10.40
N GLY A 107 -12.44 17.63 9.20
CA GLY A 107 -12.00 16.55 8.33
C GLY A 107 -10.53 16.68 7.92
N LEU A 108 -10.09 17.89 7.59
CA LEU A 108 -8.71 18.18 7.21
C LEU A 108 -7.74 17.92 8.36
N VAL A 109 -8.04 18.40 9.58
CA VAL A 109 -7.22 18.12 10.77
C VAL A 109 -7.15 16.61 11.03
N GLY A 110 -8.27 15.91 10.90
CA GLY A 110 -8.31 14.44 10.98
C GLY A 110 -7.42 13.76 9.96
N ALA A 111 -7.44 14.23 8.70
CA ALA A 111 -6.61 13.70 7.63
C ALA A 111 -5.11 13.93 7.89
N VAL A 112 -4.71 15.13 8.32
CA VAL A 112 -3.33 15.48 8.65
C VAL A 112 -2.79 14.62 9.80
N LEU A 113 -3.53 14.52 10.91
CA LEU A 113 -3.12 13.73 12.06
C LEU A 113 -2.98 12.24 11.70
N PHE A 114 -3.96 11.68 10.99
CA PHE A 114 -3.88 10.29 10.56
C PHE A 114 -2.69 10.06 9.62
N HIS A 115 -2.49 10.95 8.64
CA HIS A 115 -1.39 10.83 7.68
C HIS A 115 -0.03 10.86 8.38
N ALA A 116 0.18 11.80 9.31
CA ALA A 116 1.42 11.94 10.06
C ALA A 116 1.71 10.69 10.92
N PHE A 117 0.77 10.26 11.77
CA PHE A 117 1.00 9.12 12.66
C PHE A 117 1.10 7.80 11.91
N ASN A 118 0.29 7.60 10.86
CA ASN A 118 0.40 6.39 10.05
C ASN A 118 1.69 6.37 9.21
N GLY A 119 2.19 7.53 8.76
CA GLY A 119 3.51 7.65 8.14
C GLY A 119 4.63 7.24 9.09
N ILE A 120 4.60 7.71 10.35
CA ILE A 120 5.54 7.28 11.41
C ILE A 120 5.47 5.77 11.63
N ARG A 121 4.27 5.19 11.68
CA ARG A 121 4.10 3.74 11.80
C ARG A 121 4.78 3.00 10.66
N VAL A 122 4.59 3.44 9.41
CA VAL A 122 5.21 2.80 8.24
C VAL A 122 6.74 2.91 8.33
N MET A 123 7.27 4.09 8.64
CA MET A 123 8.72 4.27 8.85
C MET A 123 9.26 3.33 9.94
N LEU A 124 8.57 3.23 11.08
CA LEU A 124 8.99 2.32 12.15
C LEU A 124 8.94 0.85 11.71
N VAL A 125 7.96 0.44 10.90
CA VAL A 125 7.89 -0.93 10.36
C VAL A 125 9.05 -1.22 9.40
N ASP A 126 9.45 -0.24 8.60
CA ASP A 126 10.51 -0.39 7.59
C ASP A 126 11.92 -0.38 8.20
N PHE A 127 12.14 0.45 9.24
CA PHE A 127 13.47 0.65 9.83
C PHE A 127 13.73 -0.16 11.12
N TRP A 128 12.71 -0.79 11.72
CA TRP A 128 12.87 -1.59 12.94
C TRP A 128 12.79 -3.10 12.67
N SER A 129 13.79 -3.85 13.14
CA SER A 129 13.87 -5.31 12.95
C SER A 129 12.69 -6.09 13.55
N GLN A 130 11.99 -5.53 14.55
CA GLN A 130 10.77 -6.11 15.13
C GLN A 130 9.48 -5.45 14.60
N GLY A 131 9.56 -4.48 13.71
CA GLY A 131 8.43 -3.73 13.16
C GLY A 131 7.31 -4.62 12.60
N PRO A 132 7.61 -5.60 11.73
CA PRO A 132 6.59 -6.52 11.20
C PRO A 132 5.89 -7.36 12.27
N ARG A 133 6.57 -7.67 13.38
CA ARG A 133 6.00 -8.42 14.50
C ARG A 133 4.94 -7.60 15.24
N PHE A 134 5.20 -6.29 15.43
CA PHE A 134 4.33 -5.40 16.20
C PHE A 134 3.35 -4.56 15.36
N HIS A 135 3.27 -4.79 14.04
CA HIS A 135 2.48 -3.98 13.10
C HIS A 135 1.02 -3.74 13.55
N ARG A 136 0.37 -4.76 14.13
CA ARG A 136 -1.01 -4.65 14.61
C ARG A 136 -1.11 -3.79 15.86
N GLN A 137 -0.24 -3.98 16.87
CA GLN A 137 -0.24 -3.11 18.05
C GLN A 137 0.06 -1.66 17.68
N MET A 138 0.97 -1.43 16.73
CA MET A 138 1.29 -0.09 16.26
C MET A 138 0.11 0.58 15.54
N LEU A 139 -0.68 -0.18 14.76
CA LEU A 139 -1.92 0.33 14.16
C LEU A 139 -2.93 0.76 15.23
N TRP A 140 -3.13 -0.05 16.27
CA TRP A 140 -4.03 0.29 17.37
C TRP A 140 -3.51 1.48 18.19
N ALA A 141 -2.20 1.57 18.41
CA ALA A 141 -1.58 2.72 19.09
C ALA A 141 -1.79 4.02 18.30
N VAL A 142 -1.60 4.00 16.98
CA VAL A 142 -1.90 5.15 16.10
C VAL A 142 -3.37 5.52 16.18
N GLY A 143 -4.28 4.54 16.09
CA GLY A 143 -5.71 4.78 16.21
C GLY A 143 -6.09 5.42 17.56
N ALA A 144 -5.55 4.89 18.66
CA ALA A 144 -5.78 5.43 19.99
C ALA A 144 -5.26 6.86 20.15
N LEU A 145 -4.03 7.15 19.69
CA LEU A 145 -3.46 8.50 19.72
C LEU A 145 -4.24 9.48 18.85
N TRP A 146 -4.66 9.04 17.67
CA TRP A 146 -5.50 9.84 16.77
C TRP A 146 -6.83 10.20 17.43
N VAL A 147 -7.53 9.22 18.03
CA VAL A 147 -8.80 9.46 18.75
C VAL A 147 -8.56 10.38 19.95
N LEU A 148 -7.50 10.15 20.72
CA LEU A 148 -7.16 10.93 21.91
C LEU A 148 -6.97 12.42 21.57
N LEU A 149 -6.41 12.75 20.41
CA LEU A 149 -6.22 14.12 19.96
C LEU A 149 -7.47 14.68 19.24
N MET A 150 -8.16 13.85 18.45
CA MET A 150 -9.33 14.29 17.69
C MET A 150 -10.55 14.56 18.56
N VAL A 151 -10.82 13.75 19.58
CA VAL A 151 -12.01 13.93 20.44
C VAL A 151 -12.03 15.31 21.12
N PRO A 152 -11.00 15.73 21.89
CA PRO A 152 -11.03 17.05 22.52
C PRO A 152 -11.04 18.19 21.50
N PHE A 153 -10.34 18.03 20.38
CA PHE A 153 -10.37 18.99 19.28
C PHE A 153 -11.78 19.13 18.69
N LEU A 154 -12.45 18.02 18.35
CA LEU A 154 -13.79 18.03 17.77
C LEU A 154 -14.82 18.62 18.72
N VAL A 155 -14.76 18.31 20.02
CA VAL A 155 -15.66 18.92 21.00
C VAL A 155 -15.49 20.44 20.99
N ARG A 156 -14.24 20.93 21.12
CA ARG A 156 -13.95 22.36 21.10
C ARG A 156 -14.35 23.04 19.79
N HIS A 157 -14.03 22.41 18.67
CA HIS A 157 -14.21 22.94 17.32
C HIS A 157 -15.68 23.00 16.93
N LEU A 158 -16.41 21.90 17.09
CA LEU A 158 -17.83 21.85 16.74
C LEU A 158 -18.66 22.75 17.66
N SER A 159 -18.28 22.92 18.94
CA SER A 159 -18.91 23.93 19.81
C SER A 159 -18.71 25.36 19.30
N ASN A 160 -17.59 25.69 18.66
CA ASN A 160 -17.40 27.01 18.03
C ASN A 160 -18.17 27.15 16.72
N VAL A 161 -18.21 26.09 15.92
CA VAL A 161 -18.86 26.09 14.60
C VAL A 161 -20.40 26.19 14.73
N PHE A 162 -20.98 25.55 15.75
CA PHE A 162 -22.44 25.49 15.95
C PHE A 162 -22.97 26.24 17.17
N GLY A 163 -22.12 26.59 18.13
CA GLY A 163 -22.50 27.32 19.34
C GLY A 163 -22.25 28.83 19.25
N GLY A 164 -21.97 29.34 18.05
CA GLY A 164 -21.91 30.77 17.74
C GLY A 164 -23.28 31.43 17.75
#